data_AF-A0A952E1K3-F1
#
_entry.id   AF-A0A952E1K3-F1
#
_cell.length_a   1.000
_cell.length_b   1.000
_cell.length_c   1.000
_cell.angle_alpha   90.00
_cell.angle_beta   90.00
_cell.angle_gamma   90.00
#
_symmetry.space_group_name_H-M   'P 1'
#
loop_
_entity.id
_entity.type
_entity.pdbx_description
1 polymer ?
#
loop_
_entity_poly.entity_id
_entity_poly.type
_entity_poly.pdbx_seq_one_letter_code
_entity_poly.pdbx_strand_id
1 'polypeptide(L)'
;MIASSTTMNPIFKQTLAPLSVSWCLERLPVVVLIVCISFLQGFSLRFWAELLGSVGWGVSIGLEVIHIWAWFRAAVSGGMSRFAWMLLAVAATALLLAAALHEVTRPLLQESGRIEAAGQERESLQSESRVLMSNLEAYRDMSAVQGRRGWQDDIRRDTARLQIITGQLRKLGNAPGNTARRPWLTKVTHGGVIAVAVLFQIAAVLAVWTLSVGSRKIETPFRVENAKSRNEGNVSPPVSETPETFRTPSKQQDTGFYRELWSQIETHATGNSARLARGNGKCSQAALARDLGINPPDLSAIKLIAQGQQVPRNPSRESVERLAKRFEIEIPK
;
A
#
# COMPACT_ATOMS: atom_id res chain seq x y z
N MET A 1 55.48 -9.25 49.28
CA MET A 1 54.17 -8.80 48.76
C MET A 1 54.31 -7.37 48.27
N ILE A 2 54.56 -7.15 46.98
CA ILE A 2 54.37 -5.84 46.34
C ILE A 2 53.76 -6.16 44.96
N ALA A 3 52.52 -5.71 44.79
CA ALA A 3 51.70 -5.95 43.60
C ALA A 3 52.18 -5.09 42.43
N SER A 4 52.49 -5.71 41.30
CA SER A 4 52.78 -5.01 40.05
C SER A 4 51.47 -4.54 39.41
N SER A 5 51.16 -3.26 39.54
CA SER A 5 50.07 -2.61 38.78
C SER A 5 50.56 -2.28 37.37
N THR A 6 50.28 -3.17 36.41
CA THR A 6 50.48 -2.91 34.99
C THR A 6 49.42 -1.91 34.53
N THR A 7 49.77 -0.63 34.51
CA THR A 7 48.94 0.44 33.93
C THR A 7 48.84 0.23 32.42
N MET A 8 47.72 -0.34 31.98
CA MET A 8 47.38 -0.46 30.57
C MET A 8 47.09 0.92 29.97
N ASN A 9 47.70 1.16 28.82
CA ASN A 9 47.71 2.41 28.06
C ASN A 9 46.29 2.82 27.62
N PRO A 10 45.80 4.05 27.92
CA PRO A 10 44.42 4.47 27.63
C PRO A 10 44.10 4.67 26.14
N ILE A 11 45.11 4.60 25.26
CA ILE A 11 44.96 4.81 23.80
C ILE A 11 44.18 3.66 23.13
N PHE A 12 44.12 2.46 23.74
CA PHE A 12 43.48 1.30 23.12
C PHE A 12 41.97 1.17 23.38
N LYS A 13 41.35 2.05 24.18
CA LYS A 13 39.89 2.01 24.44
C LYS A 13 39.05 2.89 23.52
N GLN A 14 39.66 3.69 22.64
CA GLN A 14 38.93 4.68 21.82
C GLN A 14 38.69 4.29 20.35
N THR A 15 39.19 3.14 19.89
CA THR A 15 39.08 2.69 18.48
C THR A 15 38.05 1.59 18.21
N LEU A 16 37.19 1.28 19.19
CA LEU A 16 36.05 0.38 19.01
C LEU A 16 34.74 1.06 19.43
N ALA A 17 34.55 2.29 18.96
CA ALA A 17 33.25 2.94 18.97
C ALA A 17 32.30 2.22 17.97
N PRO A 18 31.00 2.11 18.28
CA PRO A 18 29.98 1.35 17.54
C PRO A 18 29.60 2.03 16.21
N LEU A 19 30.53 2.09 15.25
CA LEU A 19 30.34 2.74 13.96
C LEU A 19 29.60 1.89 12.93
N SER A 20 29.29 0.62 13.21
CA SER A 20 28.65 -0.27 12.23
C SER A 20 27.13 -0.34 12.33
N VAL A 21 26.53 -0.07 13.50
CA VAL A 21 25.08 -0.32 13.72
C VAL A 21 24.23 0.87 13.26
N SER A 22 24.67 2.11 13.51
CA SER A 22 23.92 3.32 13.12
C SER A 22 23.85 3.50 11.59
N TRP A 23 24.96 3.28 10.89
CA TRP A 23 25.03 3.29 9.42
C TRP A 23 24.14 2.23 8.78
N CYS A 24 24.04 1.06 9.41
CA CYS A 24 23.23 -0.04 8.89
C CYS A 24 21.71 0.24 9.06
N LEU A 25 21.32 0.88 10.17
CA LEU A 25 19.93 1.24 10.44
C LEU A 25 19.40 2.34 9.49
N GLU A 26 20.21 3.34 9.16
CA GLU A 26 19.80 4.43 8.25
C GLU A 26 19.57 3.97 6.81
N ARG A 27 20.32 2.96 6.34
CA ARG A 27 20.20 2.42 4.97
C ARG A 27 19.34 1.17 4.86
N LEU A 28 18.88 0.63 5.98
CA LEU A 28 17.99 -0.53 6.05
C LEU A 28 16.78 -0.44 5.10
N PRO A 29 16.02 0.67 5.01
CA PRO A 29 14.88 0.74 4.10
C PRO A 29 15.28 0.62 2.61
N VAL A 30 16.44 1.14 2.21
CA VAL A 30 16.93 1.00 0.83
C VAL A 30 17.31 -0.45 0.53
N VAL A 31 17.99 -1.12 1.47
CA VAL A 31 18.37 -2.53 1.32
C VAL A 31 17.12 -3.41 1.25
N VAL A 32 16.16 -3.21 2.15
CA VAL A 32 14.87 -3.92 2.13
C VAL A 32 14.18 -3.70 0.80
N LEU A 33 14.10 -2.46 0.31
CA LEU A 33 13.48 -2.15 -0.97
C LEU A 33 14.13 -2.90 -2.13
N ILE A 34 15.46 -2.87 -2.25
CA ILE A 34 16.19 -3.57 -3.32
C ILE A 34 15.93 -5.08 -3.27
N VAL A 35 15.96 -5.68 -2.08
CA VAL A 35 15.70 -7.12 -1.92
C VAL A 35 14.27 -7.46 -2.32
N CYS A 36 13.29 -6.67 -1.87
CA CYS A 36 11.89 -6.90 -2.21
C CYS A 36 11.63 -6.78 -3.71
N ILE A 37 12.14 -5.71 -4.32
CA ILE A 37 11.99 -5.47 -5.77
C ILE A 37 12.66 -6.59 -6.55
N SER A 38 13.90 -6.96 -6.21
CA SER A 38 14.63 -8.00 -6.95
C SER A 38 13.89 -9.34 -6.92
N PHE A 39 13.31 -9.69 -5.76
CA PHE A 39 12.53 -10.90 -5.62
C PHE A 39 11.24 -10.88 -6.46
N LEU A 40 10.46 -9.80 -6.37
CA LEU A 40 9.21 -9.64 -7.13
C LEU A 40 9.46 -9.53 -8.64
N GLN A 41 10.56 -8.88 -9.03
CA GLN A 41 10.92 -8.67 -10.42
C GLN A 41 11.27 -9.97 -11.13
N GLY A 42 11.78 -10.98 -10.41
CA GLY A 42 11.98 -12.32 -10.97
C GLY A 42 10.68 -12.95 -11.49
N PHE A 43 9.57 -12.81 -10.75
CA PHE A 43 8.26 -13.30 -11.17
C PHE A 43 7.66 -12.46 -12.29
N SER A 44 7.77 -11.14 -12.15
CA SER A 44 7.26 -10.17 -13.13
C SER A 44 7.90 -10.35 -14.51
N LEU A 45 9.24 -10.45 -14.57
CA LEU A 45 9.98 -10.59 -15.83
C LEU A 45 9.56 -11.85 -16.60
N ARG A 46 9.49 -12.98 -15.89
CA ARG A 46 9.12 -14.26 -16.50
C ARG A 46 7.69 -14.22 -17.04
N PHE A 47 6.74 -13.73 -16.25
CA PHE A 47 5.35 -13.61 -16.67
C PHE A 47 5.17 -12.74 -17.92
N TRP A 48 5.72 -11.52 -17.90
CA TRP A 48 5.55 -10.60 -19.02
C TRP A 48 6.32 -11.04 -20.26
N ALA A 49 7.48 -11.68 -20.11
CA ALA A 49 8.22 -12.26 -21.23
C ALA A 49 7.45 -13.42 -21.88
N GLU A 50 6.76 -14.25 -21.09
CA GLU A 50 5.89 -15.31 -21.64
C GLU A 50 4.66 -14.74 -22.36
N LEU A 51 4.08 -13.64 -21.88
CA LEU A 51 2.87 -13.04 -22.45
C LEU A 51 3.12 -12.17 -23.69
N LEU A 52 4.20 -11.38 -23.69
CA LEU A 52 4.48 -10.33 -24.69
C LEU A 52 5.79 -10.59 -25.47
N GLY A 53 6.45 -11.72 -25.26
CA GLY A 53 7.73 -12.05 -25.90
C GLY A 53 8.86 -11.11 -25.46
N SER A 54 9.72 -10.71 -26.40
CA SER A 54 10.89 -9.87 -26.14
C SER A 54 10.54 -8.48 -25.56
N VAL A 55 9.36 -7.95 -25.89
CA VAL A 55 8.87 -6.65 -25.38
C VAL A 55 8.45 -6.73 -23.90
N GLY A 56 8.13 -7.93 -23.41
CA GLY A 56 7.66 -8.16 -22.04
C GLY A 56 8.63 -7.70 -20.95
N TRP A 57 9.94 -7.80 -21.23
CA TRP A 57 10.99 -7.31 -20.32
C TRP A 57 10.87 -5.81 -20.06
N GLY A 58 10.65 -5.03 -21.12
CA GLY A 58 10.48 -3.58 -21.02
C GLY A 58 9.21 -3.20 -20.26
N VAL A 59 8.12 -3.96 -20.44
CA VAL A 59 6.86 -3.74 -19.73
C VAL A 59 7.02 -4.03 -18.23
N SER A 60 7.68 -5.11 -17.86
CA SER A 60 7.95 -5.46 -16.46
C SER A 60 8.79 -4.39 -15.75
N ILE A 61 9.87 -3.92 -16.39
CA ILE A 61 10.71 -2.84 -15.84
C ILE A 61 9.92 -1.53 -15.77
N GLY A 62 9.14 -1.21 -16.80
CA GLY A 62 8.31 -0.01 -16.83
C GLY A 62 7.27 0.02 -15.72
N LEU A 63 6.59 -1.10 -15.47
CA LEU A 63 5.62 -1.23 -14.38
C LEU A 63 6.27 -1.03 -13.00
N GLU A 64 7.47 -1.57 -12.79
CA GLU A 64 8.21 -1.38 -11.54
C GLU A 64 8.58 0.10 -11.31
N VAL A 65 9.08 0.76 -12.35
CA VAL A 65 9.40 2.20 -12.30
C VAL A 65 8.15 3.03 -12.00
N ILE A 66 7.03 2.73 -12.67
CA ILE A 66 5.74 3.40 -12.45
C ILE A 66 5.26 3.16 -11.01
N HIS A 67 5.38 1.93 -10.50
CA HIS A 67 4.99 1.55 -9.16
C HIS A 67 5.75 2.37 -8.09
N ILE A 68 7.09 2.37 -8.16
CA ILE A 68 7.94 3.14 -7.23
C ILE A 68 7.63 4.63 -7.32
N TRP A 69 7.53 5.15 -8.55
CA TRP A 69 7.27 6.57 -8.78
C TRP A 69 5.89 6.99 -8.28
N ALA A 70 4.85 6.19 -8.51
CA ALA A 70 3.48 6.47 -8.07
C ALA A 70 3.38 6.46 -6.54
N TRP A 71 4.00 5.50 -5.85
CA TRP A 71 4.05 5.49 -4.38
C TRP A 71 4.83 6.67 -3.82
N PHE A 72 5.96 7.03 -4.43
CA PHE A 72 6.72 8.21 -4.04
C PHE A 72 5.88 9.49 -4.21
N ARG A 73 5.19 9.66 -5.35
CA ARG A 73 4.33 10.82 -5.61
C ARG A 73 3.12 10.85 -4.67
N ALA A 74 2.47 9.72 -4.41
CA ALA A 74 1.38 9.61 -3.45
C ALA A 74 1.83 9.99 -2.03
N ALA A 75 3.08 9.69 -1.69
CA ALA A 75 3.66 10.01 -0.39
C ALA A 75 4.05 11.48 -0.25
N VAL A 76 4.50 12.14 -1.32
CA VAL A 76 4.92 13.56 -1.32
C VAL A 76 3.75 14.53 -1.53
N SER A 77 2.81 14.20 -2.43
CA SER A 77 1.72 15.11 -2.80
C SER A 77 0.68 15.28 -1.68
N GLY A 78 0.29 16.53 -1.43
CA GLY A 78 -0.84 16.89 -0.57
C GLY A 78 -2.12 17.15 -1.38
N GLY A 79 -3.28 16.93 -0.78
CA GLY A 79 -4.59 17.26 -1.36
C GLY A 79 -5.16 16.20 -2.31
N MET A 80 -5.99 16.65 -3.27
CA MET A 80 -6.81 15.79 -4.14
C MET A 80 -5.98 14.97 -5.15
N SER A 81 -4.78 15.47 -5.52
CA SER A 81 -3.83 14.75 -6.38
C SER A 81 -3.27 13.48 -5.73
N ARG A 82 -3.25 13.39 -4.39
CA ARG A 82 -2.80 12.20 -3.67
C ARG A 82 -3.64 10.98 -3.99
N PHE A 83 -4.96 11.14 -4.09
CA PHE A 83 -5.87 10.03 -4.39
C PHE A 83 -5.60 9.43 -5.77
N ALA A 84 -5.38 10.27 -6.79
CA ALA A 84 -5.06 9.79 -8.13
C ALA A 84 -3.74 8.99 -8.16
N TRP A 85 -2.69 9.51 -7.50
CA TRP A 85 -1.42 8.80 -7.38
C TRP A 85 -1.54 7.50 -6.58
N MET A 86 -2.37 7.48 -5.53
CA MET A 86 -2.61 6.28 -4.74
C MET A 86 -3.34 5.21 -5.54
N LEU A 87 -4.35 5.58 -6.34
CA LEU A 87 -5.04 4.66 -7.25
C LEU A 87 -4.08 4.07 -8.28
N LEU A 88 -3.23 4.91 -8.90
CA LEU A 88 -2.21 4.45 -9.85
C LEU A 88 -1.21 3.50 -9.19
N ALA A 89 -0.76 3.82 -7.97
CA ALA A 89 0.17 2.99 -7.21
C ALA A 89 -0.45 1.62 -6.86
N VAL A 90 -1.71 1.61 -6.43
CA VAL A 90 -2.46 0.37 -6.17
C VAL A 90 -2.65 -0.44 -7.44
N ALA A 91 -3.00 0.21 -8.56
CA ALA A 91 -3.14 -0.47 -9.85
C ALA A 91 -1.81 -1.11 -10.29
N ALA A 92 -0.69 -0.37 -10.24
CA ALA A 92 0.63 -0.89 -10.56
C ALA A 92 1.04 -2.05 -9.63
N THR A 93 0.75 -1.92 -8.34
CA THR A 93 0.95 -2.98 -7.34
C THR A 93 0.16 -4.24 -7.70
N ALA A 94 -1.12 -4.08 -8.07
CA ALA A 94 -1.98 -5.18 -8.45
C ALA A 94 -1.48 -5.88 -9.73
N LEU A 95 -1.02 -5.12 -10.72
CA LEU A 95 -0.44 -5.68 -11.95
C LEU A 95 0.86 -6.47 -11.67
N LEU A 96 1.74 -5.95 -10.81
CA LEU A 96 2.96 -6.66 -10.40
C LEU A 96 2.63 -7.94 -9.61
N LEU A 97 1.65 -7.88 -8.72
CA LEU A 97 1.21 -9.03 -7.94
C LEU A 97 0.49 -10.07 -8.80
N ALA A 98 -0.25 -9.65 -9.84
CA ALA A 98 -0.94 -10.53 -10.76
C ALA A 98 0.04 -11.51 -11.45
N ALA A 99 1.24 -11.04 -11.80
CA ALA A 99 2.29 -11.89 -12.37
C ALA A 99 2.72 -13.00 -11.40
N ALA A 100 3.01 -12.66 -10.14
CA ALA A 100 3.37 -13.62 -9.11
C ALA A 100 2.21 -14.60 -8.81
N LEU A 101 0.98 -14.08 -8.77
CA LEU A 101 -0.21 -14.88 -8.51
C LEU A 101 -0.46 -15.87 -9.65
N HIS A 102 -0.28 -15.46 -10.90
CA HIS A 102 -0.42 -16.34 -12.06
C HIS A 102 0.60 -17.49 -12.03
N GLU A 103 1.88 -17.20 -11.79
CA GLU A 103 2.91 -18.25 -11.73
C GLU A 103 2.64 -19.27 -10.62
N VAL A 104 2.20 -18.80 -9.46
CA VAL A 104 1.89 -19.69 -8.33
C VAL A 104 0.58 -20.47 -8.55
N THR A 105 -0.40 -19.91 -9.27
CA THR A 105 -1.69 -20.57 -9.50
C THR A 105 -1.70 -21.48 -10.72
N ARG A 106 -0.81 -21.27 -11.70
CA ARG A 106 -0.68 -22.09 -12.91
C ARG A 106 -0.63 -23.61 -12.66
N PRO A 107 0.20 -24.14 -11.76
CA PRO A 107 0.21 -25.58 -11.48
C PRO A 107 -1.11 -26.06 -10.85
N LEU A 108 -1.77 -25.21 -10.05
CA LEU A 108 -3.05 -25.55 -9.44
C LEU A 108 -4.17 -25.63 -10.47
N LEU A 109 -4.20 -24.72 -11.45
CA LEU A 109 -5.18 -24.76 -12.55
C LEU A 109 -4.99 -25.99 -13.44
N GLN A 110 -3.74 -26.35 -13.73
CA GLN A 110 -3.44 -27.54 -14.52
C GLN A 110 -3.85 -28.82 -13.80
N GLU A 111 -3.63 -28.89 -12.49
CA GLU A 111 -4.02 -30.04 -11.69
C GLU A 111 -5.55 -30.14 -11.55
N SER A 112 -6.25 -29.02 -11.29
CA SER A 112 -7.71 -29.02 -11.22
C SER A 112 -8.35 -29.46 -12.54
N GLY A 113 -7.84 -28.97 -13.68
CA GLY A 113 -8.34 -29.37 -14.99
C GLY A 113 -8.11 -30.85 -15.29
N ARG A 114 -6.98 -31.42 -14.85
CA ARG A 114 -6.71 -32.86 -14.97
C ARG A 114 -7.64 -33.71 -14.10
N ILE A 115 -7.89 -33.27 -12.86
CA ILE A 115 -8.81 -33.96 -11.94
C ILE A 115 -10.23 -33.92 -12.49
N GLU A 116 -10.67 -32.79 -13.01
CA GLU A 116 -12.01 -32.64 -13.59
C GLU A 116 -12.19 -33.48 -14.86
N ALA A 117 -11.21 -33.47 -15.77
CA ALA A 117 -11.22 -34.32 -16.97
C ALA A 117 -11.23 -35.82 -16.61
N ALA A 118 -10.43 -36.23 -15.63
CA ALA A 118 -10.42 -37.62 -15.15
C ALA A 118 -11.75 -38.00 -14.46
N GLY A 119 -12.40 -37.05 -13.78
CA GLY A 119 -13.73 -37.21 -13.21
C GLY A 119 -14.79 -37.44 -14.28
N GLN A 120 -14.83 -36.60 -15.31
CA GLN A 120 -15.75 -36.74 -16.44
C GLN A 120 -15.54 -38.05 -17.21
N GLU A 121 -14.28 -38.43 -17.48
CA GLU A 121 -13.96 -39.71 -18.12
C GLU A 121 -14.42 -40.90 -17.28
N ARG A 122 -14.23 -40.82 -15.95
CA ARG A 122 -14.70 -41.86 -15.03
C ARG A 122 -16.23 -41.98 -15.02
N GLU A 123 -16.95 -40.86 -15.00
CA GLU A 123 -18.42 -40.85 -15.05
C GLU A 123 -18.95 -41.43 -16.37
N SER A 124 -18.34 -41.06 -17.49
CA SER A 124 -18.65 -41.62 -18.81
C SER A 124 -18.44 -43.14 -18.87
N LEU A 125 -17.29 -43.63 -18.36
CA LEU A 125 -17.00 -45.05 -18.33
C LEU A 125 -17.93 -45.82 -17.37
N GLN A 126 -18.33 -45.20 -16.26
CA GLN A 126 -19.29 -45.79 -15.32
C GLN A 126 -20.70 -45.87 -15.91
N SER A 127 -21.16 -44.87 -16.66
CA SER A 127 -22.46 -44.91 -17.32
C SER A 127 -22.48 -45.98 -18.41
N GLU A 128 -21.42 -46.07 -19.22
CA GLU A 128 -21.27 -47.13 -20.24
C GLU A 128 -21.24 -48.52 -19.59
N SER A 129 -20.52 -48.70 -18.49
CA SER A 129 -20.50 -49.95 -17.74
C SER A 129 -21.89 -50.37 -17.24
N ARG A 130 -22.73 -49.43 -16.78
CA ARG A 130 -24.10 -49.72 -16.32
C ARG A 130 -24.99 -50.17 -17.47
N VAL A 131 -24.88 -49.52 -18.63
CA VAL A 131 -25.63 -49.90 -19.83
C VAL A 131 -25.24 -51.31 -20.28
N LEU A 132 -23.94 -51.61 -20.36
CA LEU A 132 -23.45 -52.94 -20.74
C LEU A 132 -23.88 -54.03 -19.75
N MET A 133 -23.86 -53.76 -18.45
CA MET A 133 -24.36 -54.70 -17.44
C MET A 133 -25.86 -54.96 -17.61
N SER A 134 -26.66 -53.92 -17.84
CA SER A 134 -28.10 -54.05 -18.10
C SER A 134 -28.40 -54.85 -19.38
N ASN A 135 -27.64 -54.62 -20.46
CA ASN A 135 -27.77 -55.37 -21.70
C ASN A 135 -27.42 -56.86 -21.50
N LEU A 136 -26.34 -57.15 -20.78
CA LEU A 136 -25.93 -58.53 -20.46
C LEU A 136 -26.98 -59.26 -19.61
N GLU A 137 -27.62 -58.58 -18.67
CA GLU A 137 -28.75 -59.13 -17.91
C GLU A 137 -29.93 -59.44 -18.82
N ALA A 138 -30.32 -58.51 -19.69
CA ALA A 138 -31.39 -58.73 -20.66
C ALA A 138 -31.11 -59.90 -21.61
N TYR A 139 -29.87 -60.03 -22.10
CA TYR A 139 -29.47 -61.17 -22.94
C TYR A 139 -29.55 -62.50 -22.19
N ARG A 140 -29.19 -62.54 -20.90
CA ARG A 140 -29.31 -63.75 -20.07
C ARG A 140 -30.77 -64.16 -19.90
N ASP A 141 -31.65 -63.22 -19.58
CA ASP A 141 -33.07 -63.47 -19.41
C ASP A 141 -33.71 -63.97 -20.72
N MET A 142 -33.42 -63.32 -21.85
CA MET A 142 -33.93 -63.74 -23.16
C MET A 142 -33.38 -65.10 -23.61
N SER A 143 -32.11 -65.38 -23.33
CA SER A 143 -31.49 -66.67 -23.66
C SER A 143 -32.08 -67.82 -22.84
N ALA A 144 -32.38 -67.59 -21.57
CA ALA A 144 -32.99 -68.58 -20.66
C ALA A 144 -34.43 -68.92 -21.04
N VAL A 145 -35.22 -67.92 -21.48
CA VAL A 145 -36.64 -68.10 -21.81
C VAL A 145 -36.83 -68.70 -23.22
N GLN A 146 -36.00 -68.34 -24.20
CA GLN A 146 -36.27 -68.66 -25.62
C GLN A 146 -35.30 -69.68 -26.24
N GLY A 147 -34.24 -70.12 -25.54
CA GLY A 147 -33.28 -71.11 -26.06
C GLY A 147 -32.54 -70.69 -27.34
N ARG A 148 -32.56 -69.39 -27.68
CA ARG A 148 -32.00 -68.86 -28.93
C ARG A 148 -30.48 -68.71 -28.84
N ARG A 149 -29.75 -69.46 -29.67
CA ARG A 149 -28.28 -69.39 -29.79
C ARG A 149 -27.75 -68.10 -30.45
N GLY A 150 -28.61 -67.24 -31.00
CA GLY A 150 -28.22 -66.06 -31.79
C GLY A 150 -27.55 -64.92 -31.01
N TRP A 151 -27.65 -64.91 -29.67
CA TRP A 151 -27.15 -63.81 -28.83
C TRP A 151 -25.71 -64.01 -28.34
N GLN A 152 -25.06 -65.14 -28.64
CA GLN A 152 -23.73 -65.43 -28.11
C GLN A 152 -22.67 -64.43 -28.57
N ASP A 153 -22.78 -63.91 -29.80
CA ASP A 153 -21.84 -62.92 -30.32
C ASP A 153 -22.01 -61.55 -29.65
N ASP A 154 -23.25 -61.16 -29.32
CA ASP A 154 -23.55 -59.93 -28.59
C ASP A 154 -23.05 -60.00 -27.15
N ILE A 155 -23.31 -61.13 -26.46
CA ILE A 155 -22.77 -61.38 -25.11
C ILE A 155 -21.25 -61.32 -25.12
N ARG A 156 -20.58 -61.90 -26.12
CA ARG A 156 -19.12 -61.89 -26.23
C ARG A 156 -18.58 -60.48 -26.46
N ARG A 157 -19.22 -59.70 -27.33
CA ARG A 157 -18.87 -58.29 -27.60
C ARG A 157 -19.01 -57.43 -26.35
N ASP A 158 -20.14 -57.50 -25.68
CA ASP A 158 -20.42 -56.67 -24.50
C ASP A 158 -19.54 -57.07 -23.30
N THR A 159 -19.24 -58.36 -23.14
CA THR A 159 -18.31 -58.85 -22.11
C THR A 159 -16.89 -58.35 -22.37
N ALA A 160 -16.42 -58.40 -23.63
CA ALA A 160 -15.10 -57.89 -23.99
C ALA A 160 -15.00 -56.36 -23.76
N ARG A 161 -16.05 -55.61 -24.12
CA ARG A 161 -16.12 -54.16 -23.87
C ARG A 161 -16.12 -53.84 -22.37
N LEU A 162 -16.87 -54.60 -21.57
CA LEU A 162 -16.91 -54.43 -20.11
C LEU A 162 -15.54 -54.68 -19.47
N GLN A 163 -14.77 -55.67 -19.94
CA GLN A 163 -13.41 -55.92 -19.47
C GLN A 163 -12.46 -54.74 -19.78
N ILE A 164 -12.57 -54.15 -20.97
CA ILE A 164 -11.79 -52.97 -21.37
C ILE A 164 -12.11 -51.79 -20.45
N ILE A 165 -13.39 -51.48 -20.26
CA ILE A 165 -13.86 -50.38 -19.41
C ILE A 165 -13.42 -50.59 -17.96
N THR A 166 -13.53 -51.80 -17.44
CA THR A 166 -13.07 -52.15 -16.09
C THR A 166 -11.55 -51.94 -15.95
N GLY A 167 -10.79 -52.28 -16.99
CA GLY A 167 -9.35 -52.00 -17.07
C GLY A 167 -9.03 -50.49 -17.07
N GLN A 168 -9.79 -49.70 -17.84
CA GLN A 168 -9.66 -48.24 -17.88
C GLN A 168 -10.02 -47.59 -16.53
N LEU A 169 -11.13 -48.00 -15.91
CA LEU A 169 -11.53 -47.56 -14.58
C LEU A 169 -10.49 -47.89 -13.51
N ARG A 170 -9.86 -49.08 -13.59
CA ARG A 170 -8.75 -49.46 -12.68
C ARG A 170 -7.51 -48.60 -12.91
N LYS A 171 -7.17 -48.28 -14.17
CA LYS A 171 -6.07 -47.37 -14.51
C LYS A 171 -6.32 -45.96 -13.99
N LEU A 172 -7.54 -45.43 -14.15
CA LEU A 172 -7.95 -44.12 -13.62
C LEU A 172 -7.95 -44.12 -12.08
N GLY A 173 -8.39 -45.19 -11.45
CA GLY A 173 -8.38 -45.34 -9.99
C GLY A 173 -6.97 -45.39 -9.39
N ASN A 174 -6.02 -46.00 -10.11
CA ASN A 174 -4.61 -46.12 -9.73
C ASN A 174 -3.72 -45.01 -10.29
N ALA A 175 -4.28 -44.04 -11.03
CA ALA A 175 -3.50 -42.96 -11.61
C ALA A 175 -2.81 -42.15 -10.49
N PRO A 176 -1.55 -41.72 -10.68
CA PRO A 176 -0.74 -41.08 -9.65
C PRO A 176 -1.27 -39.72 -9.13
N GLY A 177 -2.41 -39.23 -9.65
CA GLY A 177 -3.17 -38.10 -9.08
C GLY A 177 -4.11 -38.47 -7.93
N ASN A 178 -4.46 -39.77 -7.78
CA ASN A 178 -5.38 -40.25 -6.75
C ASN A 178 -4.66 -40.80 -5.49
N THR A 179 -3.36 -41.07 -5.59
CA THR A 179 -2.50 -41.51 -4.48
C THR A 179 -1.86 -40.30 -3.77
N ALA A 180 -2.61 -39.73 -2.82
CA ALA A 180 -2.11 -39.18 -1.56
C ALA A 180 -0.88 -38.24 -1.56
N ARG A 181 -0.58 -37.48 -2.63
CA ARG A 181 0.15 -36.23 -2.44
C ARG A 181 -0.83 -35.25 -1.80
N ARG A 182 -0.81 -35.20 -0.46
CA ARG A 182 -1.67 -34.38 0.42
C ARG A 182 -2.07 -33.07 -0.29
N PRO A 183 -3.28 -32.97 -0.89
CA PRO A 183 -3.65 -31.81 -1.69
C PRO A 183 -3.69 -30.53 -0.84
N TRP A 184 -3.85 -30.69 0.47
CA TRP A 184 -3.71 -29.60 1.43
C TRP A 184 -2.28 -29.07 1.53
N LEU A 185 -1.24 -29.92 1.41
CA LEU A 185 0.15 -29.50 1.50
C LEU A 185 0.53 -28.64 0.30
N THR A 186 0.11 -29.04 -0.90
CA THR A 186 0.25 -28.25 -2.13
C THR A 186 -0.49 -26.92 -1.99
N LYS A 187 -1.73 -26.90 -1.49
CA LYS A 187 -2.46 -25.65 -1.25
C LYS A 187 -1.75 -24.74 -0.24
N VAL A 188 -1.19 -25.31 0.84
CA VAL A 188 -0.46 -24.56 1.88
C VAL A 188 0.85 -24.00 1.35
N THR A 189 1.63 -24.75 0.56
CA THR A 189 2.89 -24.25 0.00
C THR A 189 2.64 -23.13 -1.01
N HIS A 190 1.67 -23.28 -1.90
CA HIS A 190 1.33 -22.24 -2.88
C HIS A 190 0.72 -21.02 -2.20
N GLY A 191 -0.18 -21.21 -1.21
CA GLY A 191 -0.68 -20.12 -0.36
C GLY A 191 0.43 -19.40 0.41
N GLY A 192 1.44 -20.14 0.88
CA GLY A 192 2.63 -19.59 1.53
C GLY A 192 3.44 -18.69 0.60
N VAL A 193 3.68 -19.09 -0.66
CA VAL A 193 4.39 -18.25 -1.63
C VAL A 193 3.60 -16.97 -1.94
N ILE A 194 2.27 -17.06 -2.06
CA ILE A 194 1.41 -15.88 -2.24
C ILE A 194 1.53 -14.95 -1.03
N ALA A 195 1.42 -15.49 0.18
CA ALA A 195 1.56 -14.72 1.41
C ALA A 195 2.94 -14.03 1.50
N VAL A 196 4.01 -14.74 1.14
CA VAL A 196 5.37 -14.18 1.06
C VAL A 196 5.43 -13.04 0.03
N ALA A 197 4.91 -13.22 -1.19
CA ALA A 197 4.89 -12.18 -2.20
C ALA A 197 4.13 -10.92 -1.74
N VAL A 198 2.98 -11.10 -1.07
CA VAL A 198 2.22 -9.99 -0.48
C VAL A 198 3.01 -9.28 0.62
N LEU A 199 3.69 -10.03 1.50
CA LEU A 199 4.53 -9.45 2.55
C LEU A 199 5.70 -8.64 1.97
N PHE A 200 6.36 -9.16 0.92
CA PHE A 200 7.41 -8.44 0.20
C PHE A 200 6.88 -7.16 -0.45
N GLN A 201 5.66 -7.19 -1.00
CA GLN A 201 5.03 -6.00 -1.57
C GLN A 201 4.72 -4.94 -0.50
N ILE A 202 4.17 -5.36 0.65
CA ILE A 202 3.89 -4.47 1.78
C ILE A 202 5.20 -3.85 2.30
N ALA A 203 6.25 -4.66 2.44
CA ALA A 203 7.58 -4.19 2.86
C ALA A 203 8.17 -3.16 1.88
N ALA A 204 8.05 -3.40 0.56
CA ALA A 204 8.48 -2.45 -0.47
C ALA A 204 7.72 -1.13 -0.37
N VAL A 205 6.39 -1.17 -0.22
CA VAL A 205 5.57 0.05 -0.07
C VAL A 205 5.95 0.82 1.19
N LEU A 206 6.12 0.14 2.34
CA LEU A 206 6.56 0.78 3.59
C LEU A 206 7.96 1.38 3.45
N ALA A 207 8.87 0.70 2.76
CA ALA A 207 10.20 1.23 2.48
C ALA A 207 10.16 2.51 1.62
N VAL A 208 9.35 2.54 0.55
CA VAL A 208 9.16 3.76 -0.27
C VAL A 208 8.55 4.88 0.58
N TRP A 209 7.59 4.56 1.45
CA TRP A 209 6.91 5.54 2.28
C TRP A 209 7.84 6.15 3.33
N THR A 210 8.61 5.33 4.02
CA THR A 210 9.61 5.76 5.01
C THR A 210 10.69 6.64 4.38
N LEU A 211 11.20 6.26 3.21
CA LEU A 211 12.17 7.07 2.44
C LEU A 211 11.56 8.42 2.01
N SER A 212 10.32 8.42 1.53
CA SER A 212 9.65 9.64 1.07
C SER A 212 9.38 10.65 2.20
N VAL A 213 8.94 10.18 3.37
CA VAL A 213 8.73 11.03 4.55
C VAL A 213 10.05 11.55 5.10
N GLY A 214 11.11 10.73 5.07
CA GLY A 214 12.47 11.12 5.46
C GLY A 214 13.03 12.28 4.62
N SER A 215 12.82 12.27 3.30
CA SER A 215 13.29 13.35 2.41
C SER A 215 12.69 14.73 2.73
N ARG A 216 11.46 14.80 3.26
CA ARG A 216 10.84 16.09 3.65
C ARG A 216 11.59 16.80 4.77
N LYS A 217 12.30 16.07 5.63
CA LYS A 217 13.09 16.66 6.73
C LYS A 217 14.40 17.29 6.26
N ILE A 218 14.89 16.95 5.07
CA ILE A 218 16.19 17.41 4.55
C ILE A 218 16.04 18.71 3.73
N GLU A 219 14.88 18.93 3.09
CA GLU A 219 14.65 20.16 2.31
C GLU A 219 14.35 21.40 3.17
N THR A 220 13.91 21.23 4.42
CA THR A 220 13.62 22.35 5.33
C THR A 220 14.87 23.10 5.84
N PRO A 221 16.00 22.47 6.25
CA PRO A 221 17.19 23.21 6.68
C PRO A 221 17.87 23.97 5.54
N PHE A 222 17.98 23.36 4.35
CA PHE A 222 18.70 23.98 3.22
C PHE A 222 17.99 25.22 2.65
N ARG A 223 16.65 25.27 2.74
CA ARG A 223 15.85 26.44 2.32
C ARG A 223 15.93 27.60 3.31
N VAL A 224 16.09 27.31 4.61
CA VAL A 224 16.28 28.36 5.63
C VAL A 224 17.68 28.97 5.53
N GLU A 225 18.70 28.16 5.24
CA GLU A 225 20.09 28.63 5.13
C GLU A 225 20.34 29.45 3.86
N ASN A 226 19.77 29.06 2.72
CA ASN A 226 19.83 29.87 1.48
C ASN A 226 18.96 31.14 1.54
N ALA A 227 17.87 31.14 2.30
CA ALA A 227 17.09 32.36 2.53
C ALA A 227 17.86 33.36 3.41
N LYS A 228 18.72 32.86 4.30
CA LYS A 228 19.59 33.70 5.14
C LYS A 228 20.78 34.26 4.35
N SER A 229 21.46 33.45 3.55
CA SER A 229 22.61 33.91 2.75
C SER A 229 22.24 34.90 1.64
N ARG A 230 21.05 34.76 1.05
CA ARG A 230 20.55 35.70 0.02
C ARG A 230 20.20 37.08 0.59
N ASN A 231 19.97 37.19 1.90
CA ASN A 231 19.65 38.45 2.56
C ASN A 231 20.90 39.19 3.07
N GLU A 232 22.06 38.52 3.10
CA GLU A 232 23.34 39.11 3.53
C GLU A 232 24.18 39.66 2.36
N GLY A 233 23.80 39.37 1.11
CA GLY A 233 24.54 39.79 -0.10
C GLY A 233 24.03 41.04 -0.82
N ASN A 234 22.95 41.69 -0.36
CA ASN A 234 22.38 42.86 -1.04
C ASN A 234 22.64 44.14 -0.22
N VAL A 235 23.91 44.56 -0.20
CA VAL A 235 24.32 45.87 0.33
C VAL A 235 24.25 46.89 -0.81
N SER A 236 23.37 47.88 -0.66
CA SER A 236 23.29 49.10 -1.47
C SER A 236 23.06 50.29 -0.51
N PRO A 237 23.41 51.53 -0.92
CA PRO A 237 24.12 52.52 -0.10
C PRO A 237 23.22 53.28 0.90
N PRO A 238 23.79 54.08 1.82
CA PRO A 238 23.09 54.52 3.02
C PRO A 238 22.10 55.63 2.65
N VAL A 239 20.81 55.31 2.75
CA VAL A 239 19.75 56.31 2.82
C VAL A 239 19.30 56.39 4.27
N SER A 240 19.59 57.55 4.82
CA SER A 240 19.15 58.10 6.08
C SER A 240 17.63 58.01 6.28
N GLU A 241 17.27 57.73 7.53
CA GLU A 241 15.97 57.98 8.18
C GLU A 241 14.83 56.98 7.90
N THR A 242 14.82 55.96 8.77
CA THR A 242 13.65 55.35 9.45
C THR A 242 12.25 55.83 9.05
N PRO A 243 11.35 54.88 8.78
CA PRO A 243 10.40 54.52 9.83
C PRO A 243 10.63 53.07 10.29
N GLU A 244 10.61 52.90 11.61
CA GLU A 244 10.84 51.65 12.34
C GLU A 244 10.16 50.43 11.69
N THR A 245 10.95 49.61 11.01
CA THR A 245 10.58 48.23 10.73
C THR A 245 10.74 47.45 12.03
N PHE A 246 9.62 47.25 12.70
CA PHE A 246 9.44 46.45 13.90
C PHE A 246 10.11 45.08 13.71
N ARG A 247 11.34 44.94 14.22
CA ARG A 247 11.98 43.63 14.44
C ARG A 247 11.01 42.79 15.26
N THR A 248 10.60 41.64 14.74
CA THR A 248 9.85 40.65 15.50
C THR A 248 10.66 40.30 16.75
N PRO A 249 10.20 40.64 17.96
CA PRO A 249 10.77 40.03 19.13
C PRO A 249 10.34 38.56 19.09
N SER A 250 11.27 37.62 19.27
CA SER A 250 10.97 36.23 19.65
C SER A 250 10.36 36.12 21.05
N LYS A 251 9.63 37.16 21.48
CA LYS A 251 8.75 37.13 22.63
C LYS A 251 7.63 36.16 22.28
N GLN A 252 7.68 35.01 22.95
CA GLN A 252 6.54 34.20 23.36
C GLN A 252 5.23 34.95 23.09
N GLN A 253 4.65 34.70 21.92
CA GLN A 253 3.44 35.37 21.45
C GLN A 253 2.40 35.16 22.56
N ASP A 254 1.77 36.24 23.03
CA ASP A 254 0.87 36.16 24.19
C ASP A 254 -0.37 35.35 23.82
N THR A 255 -0.24 34.03 23.99
CA THR A 255 -1.29 33.06 23.69
C THR A 255 -2.53 33.29 24.55
N GLY A 256 -2.40 34.02 25.67
CA GLY A 256 -3.53 34.39 26.54
C GLY A 256 -4.50 35.32 25.82
N PHE A 257 -3.99 36.41 25.24
CA PHE A 257 -4.80 37.36 24.47
C PHE A 257 -5.53 36.69 23.29
N TYR A 258 -4.81 35.90 22.48
CA TYR A 258 -5.41 35.24 21.32
C TYR A 258 -6.40 34.15 21.70
N ARG A 259 -6.22 33.49 22.85
CA ARG A 259 -7.17 32.50 23.37
C ARG A 259 -8.47 33.17 23.80
N GLU A 260 -8.40 34.29 24.51
CA GLU A 260 -9.58 35.06 24.90
C GLU A 260 -10.32 35.61 23.68
N LEU A 261 -9.58 36.21 22.73
CA LEU A 261 -10.13 36.72 21.48
C LEU A 261 -10.84 35.61 20.67
N TRP A 262 -10.25 34.41 20.62
CA TRP A 262 -10.86 33.28 19.92
C TRP A 262 -12.11 32.76 20.63
N SER A 263 -12.13 32.74 21.97
CA SER A 263 -13.29 32.37 22.78
C SER A 263 -14.51 33.28 22.50
N GLN A 264 -14.29 34.60 22.39
CA GLN A 264 -15.36 35.55 22.03
C GLN A 264 -15.85 35.35 20.60
N ILE A 265 -14.95 35.06 19.66
CA ILE A 265 -15.31 34.74 18.27
C ILE A 265 -16.15 33.47 18.19
N GLU A 266 -15.81 32.42 18.94
CA GLU A 266 -16.59 31.17 18.99
C GLU A 266 -17.97 31.37 19.63
N THR A 267 -18.04 32.17 20.69
CA THR A 267 -19.30 32.53 21.34
C THR A 267 -20.21 33.30 20.37
N HIS A 268 -19.65 34.27 19.65
CA HIS A 268 -20.36 35.03 18.62
C HIS A 268 -20.79 34.16 17.42
N ALA A 269 -19.93 33.23 16.98
CA ALA A 269 -20.24 32.30 15.89
C ALA A 269 -21.37 31.32 16.27
N THR A 270 -21.37 30.84 17.52
CA THR A 270 -22.40 29.95 18.06
C THR A 270 -23.75 30.67 18.17
N GLY A 271 -23.75 31.89 18.71
CA GLY A 271 -24.96 32.73 18.82
C GLY A 271 -25.57 33.11 17.47
N ASN A 272 -24.75 33.26 16.42
CA ASN A 272 -25.18 33.61 15.06
C ASN A 272 -25.21 32.42 14.09
N SER A 273 -25.08 31.19 14.59
CA SER A 273 -24.92 29.98 13.77
C SER A 273 -26.07 29.77 12.77
N ALA A 274 -27.31 30.08 13.16
CA ALA A 274 -28.48 30.03 12.29
C ALA A 274 -28.41 31.02 11.12
N ARG A 275 -27.79 32.19 11.32
CA ARG A 275 -27.61 33.23 10.29
C ARG A 275 -26.41 32.94 9.39
N LEU A 276 -25.39 32.27 9.93
CA LEU A 276 -24.13 31.99 9.24
C LEU A 276 -24.11 30.63 8.51
N ALA A 277 -25.07 29.75 8.77
CA ALA A 277 -25.20 28.47 8.07
C ALA A 277 -25.87 28.64 6.69
N ARG A 278 -25.08 28.56 5.61
CA ARG A 278 -25.62 28.36 4.26
C ARG A 278 -25.59 26.88 3.89
N GLY A 279 -26.76 26.32 3.63
CA GLY A 279 -26.96 25.12 2.81
C GLY A 279 -26.64 23.76 3.43
N ASN A 280 -25.84 23.65 4.49
CA ASN A 280 -25.46 22.35 5.09
C ASN A 280 -25.26 22.37 6.62
N GLY A 281 -25.82 23.36 7.34
CA GLY A 281 -25.74 23.44 8.80
C GLY A 281 -24.35 23.70 9.39
N LYS A 282 -23.30 23.88 8.56
CA LYS A 282 -21.94 24.22 9.01
C LYS A 282 -21.63 25.68 8.69
N CYS A 283 -21.22 26.43 9.72
CA CYS A 283 -20.72 27.79 9.56
C CYS A 283 -19.40 27.76 8.77
N SER A 284 -19.42 28.26 7.54
CA SER A 284 -18.20 28.38 6.74
C SER A 284 -17.30 29.46 7.35
N GLN A 285 -16.02 29.16 7.51
CA GLN A 285 -15.03 30.11 8.03
C GLN A 285 -14.97 31.41 7.19
N ALA A 286 -15.27 31.33 5.90
CA ALA A 286 -15.37 32.49 5.02
C ALA A 286 -16.62 33.36 5.32
N ALA A 287 -17.72 32.76 5.77
CA ALA A 287 -18.92 33.48 6.17
C ALA A 287 -18.71 34.20 7.52
N LEU A 288 -18.07 33.52 8.48
CA LEU A 288 -17.69 34.12 9.76
C LEU A 288 -16.69 35.27 9.57
N ALA A 289 -15.66 35.10 8.74
CA ALA A 289 -14.71 36.16 8.44
C ALA A 289 -15.38 37.40 7.83
N ARG A 290 -16.34 37.19 6.92
CA ARG A 290 -17.13 38.27 6.30
C ARG A 290 -18.00 39.00 7.31
N ASP A 291 -18.66 38.28 8.21
CA ASP A 291 -19.48 38.89 9.26
C ASP A 291 -18.63 39.70 10.25
N LEU A 292 -17.44 39.20 10.58
CA LEU A 292 -16.46 39.88 11.42
C LEU A 292 -15.74 41.04 10.71
N GLY A 293 -15.90 41.18 9.39
CA GLY A 293 -15.25 42.22 8.59
C GLY A 293 -13.73 42.07 8.49
N ILE A 294 -13.22 40.85 8.55
CA ILE A 294 -11.78 40.54 8.50
C ILE A 294 -11.46 39.58 7.35
N ASN A 295 -10.18 39.50 6.95
CA ASN A 295 -9.79 38.55 5.91
C ASN A 295 -9.81 37.11 6.46
N PRO A 296 -10.26 36.11 5.67
CA PRO A 296 -10.24 34.70 6.07
C PRO A 296 -8.85 34.15 6.51
N PRO A 297 -7.72 34.57 5.91
CA PRO A 297 -6.40 34.17 6.37
C PRO A 297 -6.07 34.69 7.77
N ASP A 298 -6.49 35.92 8.10
CA ASP A 298 -6.26 36.52 9.43
C ASP A 298 -7.06 35.76 10.50
N LEU A 299 -8.31 35.39 10.21
CA LEU A 299 -9.13 34.56 11.09
C LEU A 299 -8.50 33.16 11.33
N SER A 300 -7.91 32.58 10.27
CA SER A 300 -7.20 31.30 10.38
C SER A 300 -5.94 31.41 11.22
N ALA A 301 -5.19 32.49 11.05
CA ALA A 301 -3.98 32.76 11.82
C ALA A 301 -4.30 32.94 13.31
N ILE A 302 -5.34 33.72 13.65
CA ILE A 302 -5.79 33.92 15.04
C ILE A 302 -6.17 32.58 15.68
N LYS A 303 -6.91 31.72 14.99
CA LYS A 303 -7.26 30.37 15.47
C LYS A 303 -6.02 29.53 15.80
N LEU A 304 -5.05 29.51 14.90
CA LEU A 304 -3.84 28.71 15.08
C LEU A 304 -2.96 29.25 16.22
N ILE A 305 -2.84 30.58 16.37
CA ILE A 305 -2.13 31.20 17.50
C ILE A 305 -2.82 30.88 18.84
N ALA A 306 -4.15 30.95 18.89
CA ALA A 306 -4.93 30.60 20.08
C ALA A 306 -4.72 29.13 20.51
N GLN A 307 -4.44 28.24 19.56
CA GLN A 307 -4.12 26.82 19.76
C GLN A 307 -2.63 26.57 20.09
N GLY A 308 -1.81 27.62 20.17
CA GLY A 308 -0.36 27.51 20.40
C GLY A 308 0.42 26.92 19.21
N GLN A 309 -0.16 26.92 18.01
CA GLN A 309 0.50 26.41 16.81
C GLN A 309 1.28 27.50 16.09
N GLN A 310 2.38 27.13 15.44
CA GLN A 310 3.14 28.05 14.59
C GLN A 310 2.33 28.38 13.33
N VAL A 311 2.28 29.65 12.98
CA VAL A 311 1.49 30.14 11.84
C VAL A 311 2.41 30.62 10.72
N PRO A 312 2.12 30.29 9.45
CA PRO A 312 2.92 30.72 8.32
C PRO A 312 2.92 32.26 8.10
N ARG A 313 1.93 32.97 8.66
CA ARG A 313 1.79 34.43 8.56
C ARG A 313 1.06 34.97 9.79
N ASN A 314 1.59 36.03 10.41
CA ASN A 314 0.90 36.73 11.49
C ASN A 314 -0.37 37.45 11.00
N PRO A 315 -1.44 37.49 11.81
CA PRO A 315 -2.65 38.23 11.45
C PRO A 315 -2.34 39.73 11.31
N SER A 316 -3.02 40.40 10.38
CA SER A 316 -2.90 41.85 10.24
C SER A 316 -3.27 42.57 11.55
N ARG A 317 -2.44 43.53 11.98
CA ARG A 317 -2.68 44.37 13.17
C ARG A 317 -4.07 45.02 13.12
N GLU A 318 -4.46 45.52 11.96
CA GLU A 318 -5.75 46.15 11.73
C GLU A 318 -6.94 45.19 11.95
N SER A 319 -6.77 43.90 11.61
CA SER A 319 -7.81 42.89 11.86
C SER A 319 -7.90 42.54 13.34
N VAL A 320 -6.77 42.47 14.05
CA VAL A 320 -6.74 42.24 15.49
C VAL A 320 -7.35 43.42 16.25
N GLU A 321 -7.00 44.65 15.89
CA GLU A 321 -7.56 45.87 16.50
C GLU A 321 -9.07 45.98 16.27
N ARG A 322 -9.55 45.68 15.07
CA ARG A 322 -10.99 45.65 14.76
C ARG A 322 -11.75 44.62 15.60
N LEU A 323 -11.19 43.42 15.75
CA LEU A 323 -11.82 42.37 16.56
C LEU A 323 -11.78 42.71 18.05
N ALA A 324 -10.63 43.17 18.56
CA ALA A 324 -10.48 43.58 19.95
C ALA A 324 -11.45 44.70 20.31
N LYS A 325 -11.61 45.71 19.43
CA LYS A 325 -12.62 46.77 19.59
C LYS A 325 -14.05 46.24 19.56
N ARG A 326 -14.36 45.28 18.67
CA ARG A 326 -15.70 44.69 18.54
C ARG A 326 -16.11 43.86 19.75
N PHE A 327 -15.15 43.24 20.44
CA PHE A 327 -15.38 42.41 21.62
C PHE A 327 -14.96 43.08 22.93
N GLU A 328 -14.62 44.37 22.90
CA GLU A 328 -14.20 45.16 24.07
C GLU A 328 -13.00 44.55 24.83
N ILE A 329 -12.06 43.92 24.11
CA ILE A 329 -10.84 43.32 24.68
C ILE A 329 -9.70 44.34 24.62
N GLU A 330 -9.02 44.57 25.74
CA GLU A 330 -7.80 45.40 25.77
C GLU A 330 -6.63 44.70 25.07
N ILE A 331 -5.99 45.42 24.15
CA ILE A 331 -4.81 44.92 23.44
C ILE A 331 -3.60 45.12 24.36
N PRO A 332 -2.83 44.05 24.68
CA PRO A 332 -1.61 44.20 25.46
C PRO A 332 -0.63 45.12 24.72
N LYS A 333 -0.13 46.14 25.42
CA LYS A 333 0.87 47.10 24.92
C LYS A 333 2.25 46.47 24.80
#